data_AF-A0A7G8PW50-F1
#
_entry.id   AF-A0A7G8PW50-F1
#
_cell.length_a   1.000
_cell.length_b   1.000
_cell.length_c   1.000
_cell.angle_alpha   90.00
_cell.angle_beta   90.00
_cell.angle_gamma   90.00
#
_symmetry.space_group_name_H-M   'P 1'
#
loop_
_entity.id
_entity.type
_entity.pdbx_description
1 polymer ?
#
loop_
_entity_poly.entity_id
_entity_poly.type
_entity_poly.pdbx_seq_one_letter_code
_entity_poly.pdbx_strand_id
1 'polypeptide(L)' 'MIRKFKPGDWVKLKGKAKSPKMEVLRYVPKKSSLFNETYLDAFLECVWYENGERKASVLHQNKLIKMIETGGLYKV' A
#
# COMPACT_ATOMS: atom_id res chain seq x y z
N MET A 1 7.34 4.60 -13.40
CA MET A 1 5.95 4.09 -13.22
C MET A 1 5.12 5.24 -12.68
N ILE A 2 3.87 5.40 -13.14
CA ILE A 2 2.97 6.44 -12.59
C ILE A 2 2.55 6.02 -11.17
N ARG A 3 2.64 6.96 -10.22
CA ARG A 3 2.22 6.74 -8.83
C ARG A 3 0.71 6.48 -8.78
N LYS A 4 0.31 5.33 -8.24
CA LYS A 4 -1.10 4.92 -8.11
C LYS A 4 -1.76 5.32 -6.80
N PHE A 5 -0.96 5.55 -5.76
CA PHE A 5 -1.44 5.79 -4.40
C PHE A 5 -0.80 7.04 -3.84
N LYS A 6 -1.41 7.62 -2.80
CA LYS A 6 -0.85 8.74 -2.03
C LYS A 6 -0.73 8.37 -0.55
N PRO A 7 0.14 9.04 0.22
CA PRO A 7 0.13 8.94 1.69
C PRO A 7 -1.29 9.12 2.25
N GLY A 8 -1.66 8.29 3.22
CA GLY A 8 -3.01 8.23 3.81
C GLY A 8 -4.03 7.39 3.04
N ASP A 9 -3.69 6.87 1.84
CA ASP A 9 -4.58 5.93 1.16
C ASP A 9 -4.63 4.61 1.92
N TRP A 10 -5.84 4.10 2.14
CA TRP A 10 -6.05 2.74 2.63
C TRP A 10 -5.96 1.72 1.50
N VAL A 11 -5.16 0.67 1.68
CA VAL A 11 -4.89 -0.36 0.69
C VAL A 11 -4.90 -1.76 1.32
N LYS A 12 -5.06 -2.78 0.48
CA LYS A 12 -4.91 -4.19 0.84
C LYS A 12 -4.16 -4.97 -0.24
N LEU A 13 -3.72 -6.19 0.07
CA LEU A 13 -3.07 -7.05 -0.93
C LEU A 13 -4.08 -7.51 -1.99
N LYS A 14 -3.76 -7.26 -3.25
CA LYS A 14 -4.55 -7.74 -4.39
C LYS A 14 -4.53 -9.26 -4.44
N GLY A 15 -5.70 -9.88 -4.62
CA GLY A 15 -5.83 -11.34 -4.77
C GLY A 15 -5.69 -12.16 -3.48
N LYS A 16 -5.60 -11.53 -2.32
CA LYS A 16 -5.63 -12.22 -1.02
C LYS A 16 -6.98 -12.01 -0.34
N ALA A 17 -7.68 -13.12 -0.05
CA ALA A 17 -8.97 -13.10 0.62
C ALA A 17 -8.87 -12.53 2.05
N LYS A 18 -7.82 -12.92 2.78
CA LYS A 18 -7.45 -12.37 4.09
C LYS A 18 -6.16 -11.58 3.93
N SER A 19 -6.24 -10.26 4.05
CA SER A 19 -5.09 -9.38 4.17
C SER A 19 -5.46 -8.19 5.05
N PRO A 20 -4.53 -7.68 5.87
CA PRO A 20 -4.81 -6.51 6.70
C PRO A 20 -5.11 -5.29 5.82
N LYS A 21 -5.99 -4.41 6.33
CA LYS A 21 -6.13 -3.04 5.82
C LYS A 21 -4.90 -2.26 6.26
N MET A 22 -4.17 -1.69 5.31
CA MET A 22 -2.92 -0.98 5.55
C MET A 22 -3.05 0.47 5.07
N GLU A 23 -2.43 1.39 5.79
CA GLU A 23 -2.28 2.79 5.38
C GLU A 23 -0.98 2.96 4.60
N VAL A 24 -1.04 3.66 3.47
CA VAL A 24 0.14 4.06 2.71
C VAL A 24 0.85 5.20 3.46
N LEU A 25 2.11 5.00 3.84
CA LEU A 25 2.92 6.04 4.45
C LEU A 25 3.64 6.89 3.40
N ARG A 26 4.38 6.26 2.48
CA ARG A 26 5.15 6.94 1.43
C ARG A 26 5.67 5.98 0.37
N TYR A 27 6.13 6.54 -0.75
CA TYR A 27 6.98 5.82 -1.69
C TYR A 27 8.40 5.69 -1.11
N VAL A 28 9.01 4.53 -1.34
CA VAL A 28 10.40 4.25 -0.92
C VAL A 28 11.25 3.87 -2.13
N PRO A 29 12.40 4.53 -2.33
CA PRO A 29 13.39 4.13 -3.31
C PRO A 29 13.83 2.68 -3.06
N LYS A 30 13.81 1.86 -4.10
CA LYS A 30 14.38 0.51 -4.03
C LYS A 30 15.31 0.26 -5.21
N LYS A 31 16.55 -0.10 -4.89
CA LYS A 31 17.53 -0.53 -5.89
C LYS A 31 17.18 -1.95 -6.34
N SER A 32 17.14 -2.17 -7.64
CA SER A 32 17.02 -3.53 -8.18
C SER A 32 18.36 -4.25 -8.03
N SER A 33 18.33 -5.50 -7.57
CA SER A 33 19.54 -6.32 -7.51
C SER A 33 19.99 -6.81 -8.89
N LEU A 34 19.05 -6.86 -9.85
CA LEU A 34 19.28 -7.37 -11.22
C LEU A 34 19.65 -6.25 -12.20
N PHE A 35 19.15 -5.04 -11.98
CA PHE A 35 19.39 -3.90 -12.83
C PHE A 35 19.97 -2.79 -11.94
N ASN A 36 21.03 -2.09 -12.36
CA ASN A 36 21.61 -0.98 -11.57
C ASN A 36 20.70 0.27 -11.58
N GLU A 37 19.39 0.07 -11.56
CA GLU A 37 18.32 1.04 -11.58
C GLU A 37 17.71 1.17 -10.19
N THR A 38 17.36 2.41 -9.83
CA THR A 38 16.65 2.72 -8.59
C THR A 38 15.20 3.05 -8.93
N TYR A 39 14.27 2.22 -8.46
CA TYR A 39 12.84 2.48 -8.61
C TYR A 39 12.36 3.40 -7.49
N LEU A 40 12.11 4.68 -7.82
CA LEU A 40 11.61 5.68 -6.88
C LEU A 40 10.10 5.57 -6.65
N ASP A 41 9.34 5.20 -7.69
CA ASP A 41 7.88 5.29 -7.69
C ASP A 41 7.18 3.93 -7.76
N ALA A 42 7.86 2.85 -7.38
CA ALA A 42 7.34 1.48 -7.53
C ALA A 42 6.95 0.82 -6.20
N PHE A 43 7.65 1.17 -5.11
CA PHE A 43 7.50 0.54 -3.81
C PHE A 43 6.95 1.53 -2.80
N LEU A 44 6.05 1.03 -1.94
CA LEU A 44 5.33 1.79 -0.94
C LEU A 44 5.62 1.19 0.42
N GLU A 45 5.95 2.04 1.37
CA GLU A 45 5.92 1.71 2.79
C GLU A 45 4.47 1.79 3.26
N CYS A 46 3.93 0.66 3.70
CA CYS A 46 2.57 0.54 4.22
C CYS A 46 2.63 0.12 5.68
N VAL A 47 1.75 0.66 6.50
CA VAL A 47 1.66 0.37 7.94
C VAL A 47 0.27 -0.10 8.33
N TRP A 48 0.19 -0.95 9.34
CA TRP A 48 -1.07 -1.36 9.94
C TRP A 48 -0.83 -1.71 11.41
N TYR A 49 -1.91 -1.93 12.15
CA TYR A 49 -1.85 -2.35 13.54
C TYR A 49 -2.42 -3.75 13.68
N GLU A 50 -1.73 -4.58 14.45
CA GLU A 50 -2.16 -5.93 14.79
C GLU A 50 -1.85 -6.15 16.28
N ASN A 51 -2.88 -6.44 17.08
CA ASN A 51 -2.78 -6.61 18.54
C ASN A 51 -2.10 -5.43 19.27
N GLY A 52 -2.36 -4.21 18.82
CA GLY A 52 -1.76 -2.99 19.40
C GLY A 52 -0.33 -2.69 18.93
N GLU A 53 0.30 -3.61 18.19
CA GLU A 53 1.63 -3.39 17.62
C GLU A 53 1.52 -2.79 16.21
N ARG A 54 2.35 -1.78 15.95
CA ARG A 54 2.50 -1.22 14.60
C ARG A 54 3.38 -2.15 13.77
N LYS A 55 2.83 -2.67 12.68
CA LYS A 55 3.55 -3.42 11.65
C LYS A 55 3.80 -2.51 10.44
N ALA A 56 4.87 -2.80 9.71
CA ALA A 56 5.24 -2.09 8.50
C ALA A 56 5.73 -3.08 7.43
N SER A 57 5.46 -2.79 6.16
CA SER A 57 5.96 -3.56 5.04
C SER A 57 6.18 -2.70 3.80
N VAL A 58 7.19 -3.05 3.02
CA VAL A 58 7.48 -2.41 1.74
C VAL A 58 6.95 -3.28 0.60
N LEU A 59 5.93 -2.79 -0.09
CA LEU A 59 5.18 -3.54 -1.09
C LEU A 59 5.21 -2.83 -2.45
N HIS A 60 5.31 -3.61 -3.52
CA HIS A 60 5.22 -3.08 -4.87
C HIS A 60 3.78 -2.61 -5.15
N GLN A 61 3.59 -1.42 -5.73
CA GLN A 61 2.26 -0.83 -5.93
C GLN A 61 1.29 -1.72 -6.73
N ASN A 62 1.79 -2.54 -7.66
CA ASN A 62 0.95 -3.48 -8.42
C ASN A 62 0.39 -4.66 -7.59
N LYS A 63 0.93 -4.91 -6.39
CA LYS A 63 0.41 -5.91 -5.44
C LYS A 63 -0.69 -5.35 -4.54
N LEU A 64 -1.00 -4.06 -4.66
CA LEU A 64 -1.96 -3.38 -3.81
C LEU A 64 -3.23 -3.02 -4.59
N ILE A 65 -4.34 -2.97 -3.89
CA ILE A 65 -5.60 -2.40 -4.37
C ILE A 65 -6.09 -1.35 -3.37
N LYS A 66 -6.57 -0.22 -3.88
CA LYS A 66 -7.14 0.85 -3.05
C LYS A 66 -8.43 0.36 -2.41
N MET A 67 -8.56 0.59 -1.11
CA MET A 67 -9.83 0.41 -0.43
C MET A 67 -10.63 1.69 -0.60
N ILE A 68 -11.82 1.55 -1.18
CA ILE A 68 -12.83 2.60 -1.15
C ILE A 68 -13.49 2.48 0.21
N GLU A 69 -13.38 3.49 1.06
CA GLU A 69 -14.25 3.58 2.22
C GLU A 69 -15.65 3.85 1.66
N THR A 70 -16.50 2.84 1.66
CA THR A 70 -17.94 3.01 1.44
C THR A 70 -18.52 3.68 2.69
N GLY A 71 -18.15 4.94 2.89
CA GLY A 71 -18.71 5.88 3.86
C GLY A 71 -19.61 6.91 3.17
N GLY A 72 -20.24 6.52 2.05
CA GLY A 72 -21.39 7.26 1.54
C GLY A 72 -22.59 6.93 2.44
N LEU A 73 -23.31 7.97 2.89
CA LEU A 73 -24.63 7.82 3.52
C LEU A 73 -25.46 6.86 2.67
N TYR A 74 -25.82 5.70 3.23
CA TYR A 74 -26.97 4.96 2.73
C TYR A 74 -28.16 5.94 2.80
N LYS A 75 -28.57 6.47 1.65
CA LYS A 75 -29.92 6.99 1.50
C LYS A 75 -30.82 5.75 1.48
N VAL A 76 -31.41 5.48 2.64
CA VAL A 76 -32.70 4.78 2.73
C VAL A 76 -33.75 5.57 1.98
#